data_AF-A0AAV5TKV5-F1
#
_entry.id   AF-A0AAV5TKV5-F1
#
_cell.length_a   1.000
_cell.length_b   1.000
_cell.length_c   1.000
_cell.angle_alpha   90.00
_cell.angle_beta   90.00
_cell.angle_gamma   90.00
#
_symmetry.space_group_name_H-M   'P 1'
#
loop_
_entity.id
_entity.type
_entity.pdbx_description
1 polymer ?
#
loop_
_entity_poly.entity_id
_entity_poly.type
_entity_poly.pdbx_seq_one_letter_code
_entity_poly.pdbx_strand_id
1 'polypeptide(L)'
;SNLKDIIRDGKLVVKLGHIGAIGALRNDERILGISRKSLHFEGILGEDLDIDIVSQNGCGDSYEGVAVAADMYHLQKVKAFIGPYCN
;
A
#
# COMPACT_ATOMS: atom_id res chain seq x y z
N SER A 1 13.75 11.17 5.37
CA SER A 1 12.67 11.33 4.38
C SER A 1 12.61 12.79 4.03
N ASN A 2 12.70 13.16 2.75
CA ASN A 2 12.55 14.56 2.36
C ASN A 2 11.04 14.88 2.37
N LEU A 3 10.63 16.06 2.85
CA LEU A 3 9.21 16.47 2.80
C LEU A 3 8.67 16.47 1.36
N LYS A 4 9.55 16.64 0.37
CA LYS A 4 9.22 16.56 -1.04
C LYS A 4 8.81 15.16 -1.52
N ASP A 5 9.21 14.10 -0.81
CA ASP A 5 8.90 12.72 -1.21
C ASP A 5 7.48 12.30 -0.78
N ILE A 6 6.88 13.04 0.15
CA ILE A 6 5.56 12.78 0.74
C ILE A 6 4.50 13.78 0.29
N ILE A 7 4.87 14.91 -0.31
CA ILE A 7 3.89 15.87 -0.86
C ILE A 7 3.82 15.68 -2.37
N ARG A 8 2.63 15.34 -2.88
CA ARG A 8 2.35 15.21 -4.31
C ARG A 8 1.07 15.96 -4.61
N ASP A 9 1.13 16.84 -5.61
CA ASP A 9 0.01 17.69 -6.05
C ASP A 9 -0.61 18.50 -4.90
N GLY A 10 0.21 18.95 -3.93
CA GLY A 10 -0.22 19.70 -2.76
C GLY A 10 -0.78 18.84 -1.62
N LYS A 11 -0.94 17.52 -1.81
CA LYS A 11 -1.46 16.59 -0.80
C LYS A 11 -0.33 15.83 -0.13
N LEU A 12 -0.47 15.57 1.16
CA LEU A 12 0.33 14.57 1.88
C LEU A 12 -0.08 13.18 1.39
N VAL A 13 0.86 12.44 0.81
CA VAL A 13 0.62 11.10 0.27
C VAL A 13 1.36 10.07 1.10
N VAL A 14 0.60 9.21 1.77
CA VAL A 14 1.14 8.10 2.57
C VAL A 14 1.22 6.85 1.71
N LYS A 15 2.40 6.24 1.64
CA LYS A 15 2.58 4.96 0.95
C LYS A 15 2.12 3.79 1.83
N LEU A 16 1.14 3.06 1.33
CA LEU A 16 0.61 1.84 1.92
C LEU A 16 1.08 0.64 1.09
N GLY A 17 1.74 -0.31 1.74
CA GLY A 17 2.22 -1.52 1.10
C GLY A 17 1.16 -2.60 1.13
N HIS A 18 0.83 -3.14 -0.03
CA HIS A 18 0.03 -4.34 -0.16
C HIS A 18 0.94 -5.51 -0.51
N ILE A 19 0.91 -6.58 0.29
CA ILE A 19 1.66 -7.80 0.01
C ILE A 19 0.66 -8.89 -0.36
N GLY A 20 0.56 -9.16 -1.65
CA GLY A 20 -0.34 -10.15 -2.23
C GLY A 20 0.26 -11.55 -2.28
N ALA A 21 -0.59 -12.51 -2.64
CA ALA A 21 -0.22 -13.88 -2.93
C ALA A 21 -0.87 -14.33 -4.24
N ILE A 22 -0.10 -15.02 -5.08
CA ILE A 22 -0.58 -15.49 -6.37
C ILE A 22 -1.74 -16.47 -6.14
N GLY A 23 -2.93 -16.10 -6.62
CA GLY A 23 -4.13 -16.95 -6.55
C GLY A 23 -4.93 -16.89 -5.24
N ALA A 24 -4.50 -16.11 -4.23
CA ALA A 24 -5.21 -16.02 -2.95
C ALA A 24 -6.42 -15.07 -2.99
N LEU A 25 -6.24 -13.85 -3.52
CA LEU A 25 -7.33 -12.87 -3.67
C LEU A 25 -7.35 -12.28 -5.09
N ARG A 26 -8.20 -12.85 -5.96
CA ARG A 26 -8.42 -12.27 -7.29
C ARG A 26 -9.02 -10.87 -7.15
N ASN A 27 -8.41 -9.89 -7.83
CA ASN A 27 -8.84 -8.49 -7.88
C ASN A 27 -8.64 -7.69 -6.58
N ASP A 28 -7.80 -8.15 -5.66
CA ASP A 28 -7.35 -7.40 -4.49
C ASP A 28 -6.93 -5.96 -4.82
N GLU A 29 -6.05 -5.75 -5.80
CA GLU A 29 -5.59 -4.41 -6.20
C GLU A 29 -6.74 -3.53 -6.68
N ARG A 30 -7.70 -4.12 -7.39
CA ARG A 30 -8.88 -3.41 -7.88
C ARG A 30 -9.78 -2.98 -6.72
N ILE A 31 -10.00 -3.86 -5.76
CA ILE A 31 -10.80 -3.54 -4.56
C ILE A 31 -10.10 -2.46 -3.73
N LEU A 32 -8.79 -2.56 -3.52
CA LEU A 32 -8.00 -1.54 -2.82
C LEU A 32 -8.11 -0.17 -3.51
N GLY A 33 -8.06 -0.15 -4.85
CA GLY A 33 -8.28 1.08 -5.63
C GLY A 33 -9.70 1.65 -5.47
N ILE A 34 -10.73 0.80 -5.39
CA ILE A 34 -12.11 1.23 -5.12
C ILE A 34 -12.23 1.77 -3.69
N SER A 35 -11.65 1.09 -2.70
CA SER A 35 -11.65 1.53 -1.30
C SER A 35 -11.02 2.90 -1.14
N ARG A 36 -9.86 3.15 -1.77
CA ARG A 36 -9.24 4.50 -1.77
C ARG A 36 -10.18 5.56 -2.34
N LYS A 37 -10.86 5.27 -3.46
CA LYS A 37 -11.84 6.21 -4.05
C LYS A 37 -13.05 6.45 -3.14
N SER A 38 -13.54 5.41 -2.46
CA SER A 38 -14.62 5.53 -1.47
C SER A 38 -14.23 6.43 -0.31
N LEU A 39 -13.01 6.25 0.24
CA LEU A 39 -12.50 7.09 1.32
C LEU A 39 -12.41 8.58 0.94
N HIS A 40 -12.11 8.88 -0.33
CA HIS A 40 -12.19 10.25 -0.86
C HIS A 40 -13.63 10.72 -0.98
N PHE A 41 -14.50 9.90 -1.58
CA PHE A 41 -15.91 10.24 -1.79
C PHE A 41 -16.67 10.50 -0.48
N GLU A 42 -16.35 9.73 0.57
CA GLU A 42 -16.93 9.86 1.91
C GLU A 42 -16.29 11.00 2.73
N GLY A 43 -15.28 11.70 2.19
CA GLY A 43 -14.60 12.80 2.86
C GLY A 43 -13.66 12.37 3.99
N ILE A 44 -13.33 11.07 4.11
CA ILE A 44 -12.48 10.53 5.18
C ILE A 44 -11.02 10.95 5.00
N LEU A 45 -10.52 10.94 3.76
CA LEU A 45 -9.16 11.41 3.45
C LEU A 45 -9.08 12.94 3.36
N GLY A 46 -10.21 13.61 3.12
CA GLY A 46 -10.26 15.05 2.90
C GLY A 46 -9.43 15.50 1.68
N GLU A 47 -9.06 16.78 1.64
CA GLU A 47 -8.30 17.34 0.52
C GLU A 47 -6.79 17.33 0.73
N ASP A 48 -6.32 17.25 1.97
CA ASP A 48 -4.90 17.40 2.31
C ASP A 48 -4.14 16.07 2.39
N LEU A 49 -4.85 14.94 2.48
CA LEU A 49 -4.27 13.61 2.63
C LEU A 49 -4.71 12.68 1.49
N ASP A 50 -3.79 11.84 1.03
CA ASP A 50 -4.07 10.76 0.09
C ASP A 50 -3.20 9.53 0.42
N ILE A 51 -3.53 8.40 -0.19
CA ILE A 51 -2.84 7.12 -0.01
C ILE A 51 -2.33 6.63 -1.36
N ASP A 52 -1.05 6.28 -1.43
CA ASP A 52 -0.46 5.58 -2.57
C ASP A 52 -0.28 4.10 -2.23
N ILE A 53 -0.97 3.23 -2.96
CA ILE A 53 -0.97 1.78 -2.68
C ILE A 53 0.09 1.14 -3.57
N VAL A 54 1.11 0.57 -2.93
CA VAL A 54 2.21 -0.12 -3.60
C VAL A 54 2.05 -1.61 -3.38
N SER A 55 1.75 -2.36 -4.44
CA SER A 55 1.55 -3.80 -4.37
C SER A 55 2.82 -4.58 -4.73
N GLN A 56 3.12 -5.62 -3.97
CA GLN A 56 4.11 -6.64 -4.32
C GLN A 56 3.60 -8.03 -3.97
N ASN A 57 4.03 -9.04 -4.71
CA ASN A 57 3.83 -10.43 -4.32
C ASN A 57 4.95 -10.85 -3.36
N GLY A 58 4.60 -11.56 -2.29
CA GLY A 58 5.57 -12.00 -1.29
C GLY A 58 5.11 -13.22 -0.51
N CYS A 59 4.42 -14.14 -1.19
CA CYS A 59 3.84 -15.32 -0.59
C CYS A 59 4.14 -16.56 -1.43
N GLY A 60 5.23 -17.23 -1.09
CA GLY A 60 5.68 -18.49 -1.69
C GLY A 60 6.38 -19.36 -0.65
N ASP A 61 7.32 -18.78 0.12
CA ASP A 61 8.06 -19.46 1.20
C ASP A 61 7.95 -18.71 2.55
N SER A 62 8.15 -19.43 3.66
CA SER A 62 8.30 -18.82 4.99
C SER A 62 9.35 -17.70 4.97
N TYR A 63 9.03 -16.55 5.58
CA TYR A 63 9.83 -15.30 5.65
C TYR A 63 9.85 -14.40 4.40
N GLU A 64 9.33 -14.83 3.24
CA GLU A 64 9.32 -14.01 2.03
C GLU A 64 8.51 -12.72 2.21
N GLY A 65 7.34 -12.80 2.83
CA GLY A 65 6.50 -11.62 3.10
C GLY A 65 7.17 -10.61 4.04
N VAL A 66 8.02 -11.08 4.97
CA VAL A 66 8.79 -10.20 5.87
C VAL A 66 9.92 -9.51 5.11
N ALA A 67 10.63 -10.24 4.24
CA ALA A 67 11.67 -9.68 3.39
C ALA A 67 11.12 -8.60 2.44
N VAL A 68 9.98 -8.88 1.79
CA VAL A 68 9.29 -7.91 0.92
C VAL A 68 8.85 -6.67 1.72
N ALA A 69 8.31 -6.85 2.92
CA ALA A 69 7.95 -5.72 3.79
C ALA A 69 9.17 -4.87 4.17
N ALA A 70 10.30 -5.50 4.47
CA ALA A 70 11.56 -4.81 4.81
C ALA A 70 12.07 -3.96 3.63
N ASP A 71 12.05 -4.50 2.42
CA ASP A 71 12.44 -3.77 1.20
C ASP A 71 11.51 -2.60 0.92
N MET A 72 10.19 -2.81 1.04
CA MET A 72 9.19 -1.75 0.89
C MET A 72 9.36 -0.64 1.93
N TYR A 73 9.64 -1.00 3.18
CA TYR A 73 9.89 -0.03 4.24
C TYR A 73 11.18 0.77 3.99
N HIS A 74 12.28 0.08 3.70
CA HIS A 74 13.60 0.68 3.60
C HIS A 74 13.77 1.49 2.32
N LEU A 75 13.43 0.91 1.17
CA LEU A 75 13.66 1.50 -0.15
C LEU A 75 12.50 2.39 -0.60
N GLN A 76 11.27 1.88 -0.49
CA GLN A 76 10.09 2.55 -1.05
C GLN A 76 9.41 3.51 -0.08
N LYS A 77 9.86 3.52 1.19
CA LYS A 77 9.38 4.37 2.29
C LYS A 77 7.92 4.10 2.68
N VAL A 78 7.45 2.88 2.48
CA VAL A 78 6.13 2.42 2.95
C VAL A 78 6.06 2.49 4.48
N LYS A 79 4.89 2.88 5.01
CA LYS A 79 4.67 3.08 6.47
C LYS A 79 3.54 2.26 7.07
N ALA A 80 2.65 1.74 6.24
CA ALA A 80 1.57 0.86 6.65
C ALA A 80 1.51 -0.33 5.68
N PHE A 81 1.09 -1.50 6.17
CA PHE A 81 1.08 -2.73 5.39
C PHE A 81 -0.28 -3.43 5.49
N ILE A 82 -0.70 -4.04 4.39
CA ILE A 82 -1.87 -4.91 4.27
C ILE A 82 -1.40 -6.23 3.65
N GLY A 83 -1.61 -7.35 4.35
CA GLY A 83 -1.06 -8.67 4.00
C GLY A 83 0.17 -9.06 4.86
N PRO A 84 0.94 -10.09 4.47
CA PRO A 84 0.69 -10.98 3.33
C PRO A 84 -0.56 -11.85 3.52
N TYR A 85 -1.34 -12.01 2.45
CA TYR A 85 -2.46 -12.95 2.42
C TYR A 85 -1.98 -14.34 2.02
N CYS A 86 -1.36 -15.07 2.95
CA CYS A 86 -0.94 -16.44 2.74
C CYS A 86 -1.97 -17.44 3.31
N ASN A 87 -2.02 -18.64 2.74
CA ASN A 87 -2.72 -19.79 3.31
C ASN A 87 -1.81 -20.56 4.27
#